data_AF-A0A964ZCS0-F1
#
_entry.id   AF-A0A964ZCS0-F1
#
_cell.length_a   1.000
_cell.length_b   1.000
_cell.length_c   1.000
_cell.angle_alpha   90.00
_cell.angle_beta   90.00
_cell.angle_gamma   90.00
#
_symmetry.space_group_name_H-M   'P 1'
#
loop_
_entity.id
_entity.type
_entity.pdbx_description
1 polymer ?
#
loop_
_entity_poly.entity_id
_entity_poly.type
_entity_poly.pdbx_seq_one_letter_code
_entity_poly.pdbx_strand_id
1 'polypeptide(L)'
;MTVHIAGTPVHVGKTREDVLSAATLTVLEAAQAELKALGTGSHQTPSIVVSGGATTPALVRAIADSWHHAILPTLILSDERWTTDPSMSNAHELARYVKRSPFADCRILSPVVDGELERSA
;
A
#
# COMPACT_ATOMS: atom_id res chain seq x y z
N MET A 1 6.40 -16.95 14.50
CA MET A 1 7.74 -17.57 14.37
C MET A 1 8.30 -17.21 13.00
N THR A 2 9.62 -17.12 12.85
CA THR A 2 10.25 -16.96 11.53
C THR A 2 10.85 -18.29 11.10
N VAL A 3 10.43 -18.81 9.96
CA VAL A 3 11.02 -19.99 9.31
C VAL A 3 11.74 -19.54 8.04
N HIS A 4 12.61 -20.37 7.48
CA HIS A 4 13.28 -20.07 6.21
C HIS A 4 12.81 -21.06 5.14
N ILE A 5 12.29 -20.55 4.03
CA ILE A 5 11.90 -21.35 2.86
C ILE A 5 12.84 -20.97 1.71
N ALA A 6 13.65 -21.91 1.22
CA ALA A 6 14.65 -21.67 0.18
C ALA A 6 15.58 -20.46 0.50
N GLY A 7 15.95 -20.28 1.77
CA GLY A 7 16.77 -19.16 2.24
C GLY A 7 16.02 -17.84 2.47
N THR A 8 14.73 -17.76 2.13
CA THR A 8 13.90 -16.56 2.34
C THR A 8 13.25 -16.61 3.72
N PRO A 9 13.31 -15.53 4.53
CA PRO A 9 12.61 -15.47 5.80
C PRO A 9 11.09 -15.42 5.57
N VAL A 10 10.37 -16.27 6.29
CA VAL A 10 8.91 -16.39 6.25
C VAL A 10 8.36 -16.28 7.66
N HIS A 11 7.54 -15.26 7.88
CA HIS A 11 6.85 -15.07 9.15
C HIS A 11 5.54 -15.87 9.19
N VAL A 12 5.42 -16.76 10.17
CA VAL A 12 4.19 -17.51 10.45
C VAL A 12 3.57 -16.96 11.73
N GLY A 13 2.45 -16.26 11.58
CA GLY A 13 1.59 -15.79 12.67
C GLY A 13 0.64 -16.88 13.16
N LYS A 14 0.18 -16.79 14.41
CA LYS A 14 -0.87 -17.68 14.94
C LYS A 14 -2.27 -17.20 14.55
N THR A 15 -2.40 -15.89 14.35
CA THR A 15 -3.65 -15.21 13.97
C THR A 15 -3.45 -14.37 12.71
N ARG A 16 -4.55 -13.88 12.14
CA ARG A 16 -4.51 -12.89 11.06
C ARG A 16 -3.83 -11.60 11.53
N GLU A 17 -4.14 -11.17 12.74
CA GLU A 17 -3.61 -9.96 13.37
C GLU A 17 -2.09 -10.04 13.54
N ASP A 18 -1.55 -11.20 13.91
CA ASP A 18 -0.10 -11.41 14.01
C ASP A 18 0.58 -11.18 12.65
N VAL A 19 -0.01 -11.69 11.57
CA VAL A 19 0.53 -11.54 10.21
C VAL A 19 0.43 -10.08 9.76
N LEU A 20 -0.72 -9.43 9.99
CA LEU A 20 -0.90 -8.01 9.66
C LEU A 20 0.07 -7.11 10.43
N SER A 21 0.26 -7.35 11.73
CA SER A 21 1.20 -6.58 12.55
C SER A 21 2.63 -6.75 12.07
N ALA A 22 3.06 -7.98 11.79
CA ALA A 22 4.41 -8.25 11.28
C ALA A 22 4.63 -7.57 9.92
N ALA A 23 3.70 -7.73 8.97
CA ALA A 23 3.79 -7.10 7.66
C ALA A 23 3.81 -5.56 7.75
N THR A 24 2.98 -4.98 8.64
CA THR A 24 2.96 -3.53 8.88
C THR A 24 4.32 -3.03 9.34
N LEU A 25 4.91 -3.68 10.35
CA LEU A 25 6.23 -3.32 10.86
C LEU A 25 7.30 -3.42 9.78
N THR A 26 7.33 -4.50 9.00
CA THR A 26 8.29 -4.68 7.90
C THR A 26 8.19 -3.55 6.88
N VAL A 27 6.98 -3.11 6.51
CA VAL A 27 6.80 -1.99 5.58
C VAL A 27 7.26 -0.67 6.19
N LEU A 28 6.96 -0.42 7.47
CA LEU A 28 7.37 0.81 8.15
C LEU A 28 8.90 0.90 8.31
N GLU A 29 9.56 -0.21 8.63
CA GLU A 29 11.02 -0.29 8.73
C GLU A 29 11.70 -0.01 7.38
N ALA A 30 11.18 -0.61 6.29
CA ALA A 30 11.66 -0.34 4.93
C ALA A 30 11.43 1.13 4.54
N ALA A 31 10.25 1.67 4.82
CA ALA A 31 9.93 3.07 4.55
C ALA A 31 10.84 4.04 5.34
N GLN A 32 11.17 3.72 6.59
CA GLN A 32 12.06 4.56 7.38
C GLN A 32 13.49 4.59 6.81
N ALA A 33 13.98 3.47 6.27
CA ALA A 33 15.28 3.43 5.59
C ALA A 33 15.29 4.32 4.34
N GLU A 34 14.25 4.23 3.50
CA GLU A 34 14.08 5.06 2.31
C GLU A 34 13.96 6.55 2.66
N LEU A 35 13.10 6.90 3.63
CA LEU A 35 12.89 8.29 4.06
C LEU A 35 14.15 8.93 4.65
N LYS A 36 14.99 8.15 5.36
CA LYS A 36 16.31 8.63 5.81
C LYS A 36 17.23 8.92 4.63
N ALA A 37 17.19 8.09 3.58
CA ALA A 37 17.96 8.32 2.35
C ALA A 37 17.45 9.55 1.57
N LEU A 38 16.14 9.87 1.62
CA LEU A 38 15.59 11.06 0.97
C LEU A 38 16.05 12.37 1.61
N GLY A 39 16.27 12.37 2.93
CA GLY A 39 16.80 13.50 3.69
C GLY A 39 18.20 13.97 3.26
N THR A 40 18.90 13.23 2.39
CA THR A 40 20.24 13.58 1.88
C THR A 40 20.24 14.24 0.50
N GLY A 41 19.08 14.68 -0.01
CA GLY A 41 19.00 15.53 -1.22
C GLY A 41 18.24 14.92 -2.40
N SER A 42 17.52 13.82 -2.20
CA SER A 42 16.64 13.23 -3.22
C SER A 42 15.23 13.81 -3.10
N HIS A 43 14.72 14.41 -4.19
CA HIS A 43 13.35 14.90 -4.29
C HIS A 43 12.30 13.78 -4.52
N GLN A 44 12.68 12.51 -4.34
CA GLN A 44 11.77 11.41 -4.63
C GLN A 44 10.76 11.22 -3.50
N THR A 45 9.49 11.09 -3.86
CA THR A 45 8.43 10.69 -2.93
C THR A 45 8.49 9.17 -2.75
N PRO A 46 8.44 8.63 -1.53
CA PRO A 46 8.40 7.19 -1.33
C PRO A 46 7.16 6.61 -2.02
N SER A 47 7.28 5.40 -2.54
CA SER A 47 6.17 4.71 -3.21
C SER A 47 5.92 3.36 -2.55
N ILE A 48 4.64 3.01 -2.37
CA ILE A 48 4.23 1.71 -1.86
C ILE A 48 3.38 1.05 -2.93
N VAL A 49 3.85 -0.09 -3.46
CA VAL A 49 3.08 -0.92 -4.38
C VAL A 49 2.19 -1.86 -3.56
N VAL A 50 0.89 -1.88 -3.86
CA VAL A 50 -0.10 -2.69 -3.16
C VAL A 50 -0.93 -3.49 -4.15
N SER A 51 -1.25 -4.73 -3.81
CA SER A 51 -2.14 -5.58 -4.62
C SER A 51 -3.60 -5.41 -4.25
N GLY A 52 -4.51 -5.81 -5.12
CA GLY A 52 -5.90 -6.04 -4.72
C GLY A 52 -6.06 -7.13 -3.64
N GLY A 53 -7.32 -7.39 -3.27
CA GLY A 53 -7.71 -8.51 -2.40
C GLY A 53 -8.07 -8.11 -0.96
N ALA A 54 -8.83 -8.98 -0.29
CA ALA A 54 -9.53 -8.67 0.97
C ALA A 54 -8.61 -8.34 2.17
N THR A 55 -7.32 -8.69 2.10
CA THR A 55 -6.36 -8.42 3.19
C THR A 55 -5.70 -7.04 3.04
N THR A 56 -5.47 -6.58 1.80
CA THR A 56 -4.73 -5.35 1.53
C THR A 56 -5.31 -4.13 2.24
N PRO A 57 -6.64 -3.89 2.23
CA PRO A 57 -7.17 -2.69 2.85
C PRO A 57 -6.89 -2.60 4.36
N ALA A 58 -6.96 -3.74 5.06
CA ALA A 58 -6.63 -3.79 6.49
C ALA A 58 -5.14 -3.53 6.74
N LEU A 59 -4.26 -4.07 5.90
CA LEU A 59 -2.81 -3.84 5.99
C LEU A 59 -2.45 -2.39 5.71
N VAL A 60 -2.94 -1.81 4.61
CA VAL A 60 -2.67 -0.41 4.26
C VAL A 60 -3.22 0.53 5.32
N ARG A 61 -4.38 0.21 5.90
CA ARG A 61 -4.92 0.98 7.02
C ARG A 61 -4.01 0.94 8.24
N ALA A 62 -3.51 -0.22 8.62
CA ALA A 62 -2.58 -0.37 9.75
C ALA A 62 -1.27 0.40 9.52
N ILE A 63 -0.73 0.36 8.30
CA ILE A 63 0.44 1.16 7.90
C ILE A 63 0.15 2.65 8.01
N ALA A 64 -0.98 3.10 7.46
CA ALA A 64 -1.38 4.50 7.48
C ALA A 64 -1.56 5.03 8.90
N ASP A 65 -2.26 4.27 9.77
CA ASP A 65 -2.50 4.67 11.16
C ASP A 65 -1.20 4.72 11.99
N SER A 66 -0.18 3.94 11.58
CA SER A 66 1.15 3.92 12.21
C SER A 66 2.15 4.88 11.54
N TRP A 67 1.71 5.66 10.55
CA TRP A 67 2.59 6.54 9.79
C TRP A 67 2.86 7.84 10.55
N HIS A 68 4.13 8.09 10.86
CA HIS A 68 4.55 9.27 11.62
C HIS A 68 5.45 10.22 10.83
N HIS A 69 5.61 9.98 9.53
CA HIS A 69 6.44 10.82 8.66
C HIS A 69 5.61 11.91 8.00
N ALA A 70 6.18 13.13 7.92
CA ALA A 70 5.52 14.26 7.26
C ALA A 70 5.38 14.06 5.74
N ILE A 71 6.28 13.28 5.13
CA ILE A 71 6.22 12.94 3.71
C ILE A 71 5.25 11.78 3.55
N LEU A 72 4.21 11.98 2.75
CA LEU A 72 3.26 10.94 2.38
C LEU A 72 3.78 10.13 1.19
N PRO A 73 3.54 8.81 1.15
CA PRO A 73 3.88 8.01 -0.01
C PRO A 73 2.89 8.18 -1.17
N THR A 74 3.32 7.82 -2.37
CA THR A 74 2.40 7.48 -3.47
C THR A 74 2.00 6.01 -3.34
N LEU A 75 0.71 5.72 -3.35
CA LEU A 75 0.18 4.36 -3.36
C LEU A 75 -0.01 3.93 -4.81
N ILE A 76 0.59 2.82 -5.20
CA ILE A 76 0.54 2.29 -6.57
C ILE A 76 -0.13 0.92 -6.53
N LEU A 77 -1.22 0.73 -7.27
CA LEU A 77 -1.81 -0.58 -7.43
C LEU A 77 -1.01 -1.44 -8.40
N SER A 78 -0.72 -2.69 -8.02
CA SER A 78 -0.10 -3.65 -8.93
C SER A 78 -1.04 -4.09 -10.06
N ASP A 79 -2.35 -4.09 -9.77
CA ASP A 79 -3.41 -4.57 -10.64
C ASP A 79 -4.72 -3.82 -10.37
N GLU A 80 -5.58 -3.75 -11.37
CA GLU A 80 -6.92 -3.21 -11.26
C GLU A 80 -7.91 -4.14 -11.97
N ARG A 81 -9.12 -4.23 -11.44
CA ARG A 81 -10.21 -4.96 -12.08
C ARG A 81 -10.70 -4.16 -13.28
N TRP A 82 -10.83 -4.84 -14.41
CA TRP A 82 -11.52 -4.28 -15.56
C TRP A 82 -13.03 -4.20 -15.27
N THR A 83 -13.48 -3.03 -14.85
CA THR A 83 -14.88 -2.79 -14.44
C THR A 83 -15.26 -1.33 -14.61
N THR A 84 -16.53 -1.06 -14.90
CA THR A 84 -17.12 0.27 -14.83
C THR A 84 -17.83 0.54 -13.50
N ASP A 85 -18.01 -0.50 -12.67
CA ASP A 85 -18.56 -0.37 -11.33
C ASP A 85 -17.47 0.07 -10.33
N PRO A 86 -17.55 1.29 -9.77
CA PRO A 86 -16.55 1.77 -8.82
C PRO A 86 -16.46 0.94 -7.54
N SER A 87 -17.50 0.20 -7.16
CA SER A 87 -17.47 -0.66 -5.97
C SER A 87 -16.56 -1.87 -6.13
N MET A 88 -16.24 -2.24 -7.37
CA MET A 88 -15.36 -3.36 -7.72
C MET A 88 -13.92 -2.91 -8.02
N SER A 89 -13.66 -1.61 -8.15
CA SER A 89 -12.31 -1.08 -8.38
C SER A 89 -11.47 -1.18 -7.10
N ASN A 90 -10.29 -1.76 -7.23
CA ASN A 90 -9.27 -1.81 -6.19
C ASN A 90 -8.87 -0.39 -5.74
N ALA A 91 -8.76 0.57 -6.68
CA ALA A 91 -8.38 1.96 -6.38
C ALA A 91 -9.45 2.65 -5.55
N HIS A 92 -10.70 2.47 -5.95
CA HIS A 92 -11.83 3.03 -5.23
C HIS A 92 -12.01 2.39 -3.86
N GLU A 93 -11.83 1.07 -3.74
CA GLU A 93 -11.81 0.36 -2.47
C GLU A 93 -10.72 0.93 -1.56
N LEU A 94 -9.46 0.94 -2.02
CA LEU A 94 -8.32 1.44 -1.25
C LEU A 94 -8.54 2.88 -0.76
N ALA A 95 -9.02 3.76 -1.64
CA ALA A 95 -9.32 5.16 -1.32
C ALA A 95 -10.31 5.28 -0.17
N ARG A 96 -11.36 4.45 -0.12
CA ARG A 96 -12.34 4.44 0.97
C ARG A 96 -11.70 4.05 2.31
N TYR A 97 -10.79 3.08 2.31
CA TYR A 97 -10.15 2.59 3.53
C TYR A 97 -9.16 3.60 4.13
N VAL A 98 -8.43 4.35 3.29
CA VAL A 98 -7.46 5.35 3.76
C VAL A 98 -8.07 6.74 4.01
N LYS A 99 -9.31 7.00 3.58
CA LYS A 99 -9.98 8.31 3.72
C LYS A 99 -10.00 8.91 5.13
N ARG A 100 -9.88 8.08 6.18
CA ARG A 100 -9.90 8.49 7.58
C ARG A 100 -8.59 8.16 8.31
N SER A 101 -7.48 8.11 7.59
CA SER A 101 -6.15 7.87 8.13
C SER A 101 -5.18 8.97 7.65
N PRO A 102 -3.94 9.00 8.15
CA PRO A 102 -2.90 9.88 7.62
C PRO A 102 -2.66 9.76 6.11
N PHE A 103 -3.12 8.67 5.49
CA PHE A 103 -3.02 8.45 4.04
C PHE A 103 -4.23 9.00 3.25
N ALA A 104 -5.12 9.77 3.88
CA ALA A 104 -6.29 10.33 3.19
C ALA A 104 -5.94 11.18 1.97
N ASP A 105 -4.78 11.85 2.01
CA ASP A 105 -4.29 12.74 0.96
C ASP A 105 -3.20 12.08 0.08
N CYS A 106 -2.93 10.78 0.25
CA CYS A 106 -1.98 10.07 -0.60
C CYS A 106 -2.50 10.01 -2.04
N ARG A 107 -1.60 10.24 -2.99
CA ARG A 107 -1.90 9.97 -4.41
C ARG A 107 -2.01 8.47 -4.62
N ILE A 108 -3.13 8.04 -5.21
CA ILE A 108 -3.34 6.64 -5.63
C ILE A 108 -3.18 6.58 -7.16
N LEU A 109 -2.27 5.71 -7.61
CA LEU A 109 -2.04 5.40 -9.01
C LEU A 109 -2.54 3.98 -9.29
N SER A 110 -3.40 3.83 -10.28
CA SER A 110 -3.90 2.53 -10.74
C SER A 110 -3.65 2.36 -12.24
N PRO A 111 -3.51 1.12 -12.73
CA PRO A 111 -3.61 0.84 -14.15
C PRO A 111 -4.90 1.41 -14.73
N VAL A 112 -4.82 1.86 -15.99
CA VAL A 112 -5.96 2.45 -16.70
C VAL A 112 -7.03 1.36 -16.92
N VAL A 113 -8.29 1.72 -16.68
CA VAL A 113 -9.46 0.90 -17.06
C VAL A 113 -10.18 1.54 -18.23
N ASP A 114 -10.77 0.76 -19.15
CA ASP A 114 -11.32 1.23 -20.44
C ASP A 114 -12.11 2.54 -20.42
N GLY A 115 -12.91 2.79 -19.39
CA GLY A 115 -13.68 4.05 -19.27
C GLY A 115 -12.81 5.31 -19.21
N GLU A 116 -11.51 5.18 -18.95
CA GLU A 116 -10.49 6.23 -19.00
C GLU A 116 -9.77 6.29 -20.36
N LEU A 117 -9.63 5.17 -21.06
CA LEU A 117 -9.08 5.12 -22.41
C LEU A 117 -10.02 5.75 -23.43
N GLU A 118 -11.34 5.50 -23.33
CA GLU A 118 -12.35 6.10 -24.20
C GLU A 118 -12.46 7.62 -24.05
N ARG A 119 -12.07 8.19 -22.91
CA ARG A 119 -12.07 9.64 -22.65
C ARG A 119 -10.78 10.34 -23.09
N SER A 120 -9.78 9.57 -23.51
CA SER A 120 -8.46 10.06 -23.91
C SER A 120 -8.23 9.97 -25.42
N ALA A 121 -9.22 9.50 -26.19
CA ALA A 121 -9.27 9.45 -27.65
C ALA A 121 -10.19 10.55 -28.21
#